data_AF-A0A8X7ZPD8-F1
#
_entry.id   AF-A0A8X7ZPD8-F1
#
_cell.length_a   1.000
_cell.length_b   1.000
_cell.length_c   1.000
_cell.angle_alpha   90.00
_cell.angle_beta   90.00
_cell.angle_gamma   90.00
#
_symmetry.space_group_name_H-M   'P 1'
#
loop_
_entity.id
_entity.type
_entity.pdbx_description
1 polymer ?
#
loop_
_entity_poly.entity_id
_entity_poly.type
_entity_poly.pdbx_seq_one_letter_code
_entity_poly.pdbx_strand_id
1 'polypeptide(L)' 'METDRDDGRSPSQLRPLSCSRNVLHRAHGSASWSQGDTKVLAAVYGPKAGTKKNENPEKACVEVIWKPKRGQID' A
#
# COMPACT_ATOMS: atom_id res chain seq x y z
N MET A 1 -17.82 23.14 23.17
CA MET A 1 -17.94 21.68 23.22
C MET A 1 -16.97 21.16 22.20
N GLU A 2 -15.97 20.36 22.59
CA GLU A 2 -15.15 19.64 21.62
C GLU A 2 -16.11 18.80 20.79
N THR A 3 -16.34 19.23 19.55
CA THR A 3 -17.22 18.51 18.64
C THR A 3 -16.49 17.23 18.25
N ASP A 4 -16.84 16.13 18.89
CA ASP A 4 -16.44 14.81 18.44
C ASP A 4 -16.76 14.69 16.95
N ARG A 5 -15.81 14.14 16.20
CA ARG A 5 -15.99 13.86 14.78
C ARG A 5 -17.18 12.91 14.59
N ASP A 6 -17.71 12.80 13.38
CA ASP A 6 -18.85 11.90 13.05
C ASP A 6 -18.67 10.45 13.54
N ASP A 7 -17.43 10.00 13.71
CA ASP A 7 -17.07 8.68 14.22
C ASP A 7 -16.55 8.64 15.66
N GLY A 8 -16.84 9.67 16.46
CA GLY A 8 -16.56 9.72 17.90
C GLY A 8 -15.09 9.84 18.28
N ARG A 9 -14.22 10.22 17.34
CA ARG A 9 -12.78 10.38 17.57
C ARG A 9 -12.43 11.84 17.84
N SER A 10 -11.39 12.06 18.65
CA SER A 10 -10.81 13.38 18.83
C SER A 10 -10.14 13.89 17.54
N PRO A 11 -9.90 15.21 17.40
CA PRO A 11 -9.22 15.77 16.24
C PRO A 11 -7.84 15.16 15.95
N SER A 12 -7.11 14.74 16.99
CA SER A 12 -5.76 14.14 16.89
C SER A 12 -5.75 12.62 16.82
N GLN A 13 -6.89 11.95 16.98
CA GLN A 13 -6.97 10.48 17.01
C GLN A 13 -7.10 9.88 15.61
N LEU A 14 -6.18 8.97 15.26
CA LEU A 14 -6.21 8.22 14.01
C LEU A 14 -7.35 7.19 13.96
N ARG A 15 -7.75 6.78 12.75
CA ARG A 15 -8.69 5.67 12.56
C ARG A 15 -8.02 4.35 13.00
N PRO A 16 -8.80 3.34 13.45
CA PRO A 16 -8.26 2.03 13.79
C PRO A 16 -7.42 1.44 12.65
N LEU A 17 -6.22 0.99 12.99
CA LEU A 17 -5.26 0.39 12.06
C LEU A 17 -5.32 -1.13 12.15
N SER A 18 -5.28 -1.81 11.01
CA SER A 18 -5.04 -3.26 10.95
C SER A 18 -4.11 -3.60 9.80
N CYS A 19 -3.22 -4.56 10.03
CA CYS A 19 -2.20 -4.99 9.09
C CYS A 19 -2.04 -6.51 9.15
N SER A 20 -2.12 -7.16 7.99
CA SER A 20 -1.80 -8.58 7.82
C SER A 20 -0.64 -8.72 6.84
N ARG A 21 0.40 -9.45 7.23
CA ARG A 21 1.64 -9.63 6.46
C ARG A 21 1.62 -10.96 5.70
N ASN A 22 2.30 -11.01 4.54
CA ASN A 22 2.49 -12.21 3.72
C ASN A 22 1.19 -12.91 3.32
N VAL A 23 0.17 -12.13 2.97
CA VAL A 23 -1.16 -12.62 2.58
C VAL A 23 -1.21 -13.20 1.15
N LEU A 24 -0.26 -12.85 0.29
CA LEU A 24 -0.16 -13.35 -1.08
C LEU A 24 0.94 -14.41 -1.22
N HIS A 25 0.56 -15.62 -1.62
CA HIS A 25 1.48 -16.76 -1.77
C HIS A 25 2.57 -16.55 -2.85
N ARG A 26 2.25 -15.81 -3.92
CA ARG A 26 3.18 -15.64 -5.07
C ARG A 26 4.10 -14.41 -4.94
N ALA A 27 3.82 -13.49 -4.03
CA ALA A 27 4.64 -12.30 -3.85
C ALA A 27 5.78 -12.62 -2.88
N HIS A 28 6.97 -12.05 -3.13
CA HIS A 28 8.10 -12.17 -2.20
C HIS A 28 7.80 -11.46 -0.86
N GLY A 29 7.03 -10.37 -0.90
CA GLY A 29 6.45 -9.73 0.27
C GLY A 29 5.07 -9.19 -0.05
N SER A 30 4.16 -9.20 0.91
CA SER A 30 2.85 -8.57 0.76
C SER A 30 2.29 -8.10 2.09
N ALA A 31 1.41 -7.10 2.03
CA ALA A 31 0.69 -6.60 3.19
C ALA A 31 -0.72 -6.16 2.80
N SER A 32 -1.72 -6.63 3.54
CA SER A 32 -3.05 -6.01 3.56
C SER A 32 -3.08 -5.01 4.70
N TRP A 33 -3.45 -3.77 4.41
CA TRP A 33 -3.50 -2.68 5.37
C TRP A 33 -4.86 -2.00 5.34
N SER A 34 -5.40 -1.67 6.50
CA SER A 34 -6.63 -0.90 6.63
C SER A 34 -6.52 0.20 7.68
N GLN A 35 -7.08 1.37 7.37
CA GLN A 35 -7.34 2.45 8.32
C GLN A 35 -8.83 2.78 8.29
N GLY A 36 -9.60 2.20 9.22
CA GLY A 36 -11.05 2.15 9.09
C GLY A 36 -11.47 1.54 7.75
N ASP A 37 -12.29 2.25 6.98
CA ASP A 37 -12.80 1.79 5.68
C ASP A 37 -11.83 1.95 4.51
N THR A 38 -10.72 2.68 4.71
CA THR A 38 -9.67 2.76 3.69
C THR A 38 -8.85 1.48 3.73
N LYS A 39 -8.95 0.66 2.68
CA LYS A 39 -8.27 -0.64 2.59
C LYS A 39 -7.38 -0.70 1.35
N VAL A 40 -6.18 -1.20 1.51
CA VAL A 40 -5.20 -1.40 0.44
C VAL A 40 -4.53 -2.78 0.55
N LEU A 41 -4.06 -3.28 -0.58
CA LEU A 41 -3.26 -4.49 -0.67
C LEU A 41 -1.99 -4.15 -1.46
N ALA A 42 -0.84 -4.32 -0.83
CA ALA A 42 0.46 -4.12 -1.45
C ALA A 42 1.16 -5.46 -1.67
N ALA A 43 1.82 -5.59 -2.81
CA ALA A 43 2.65 -6.73 -3.16
C ALA A 43 4.01 -6.22 -3.65
N VAL A 44 5.07 -6.82 -3.13
CA VAL A 44 6.45 -6.60 -3.55
C VAL A 44 6.93 -7.87 -4.22
N TYR A 45 7.32 -7.73 -5.48
CA TYR A 45 8.07 -8.73 -6.19
C TYR A 45 9.53 -8.33 -6.06
N GLY A 46 10.25 -9.07 -5.22
CA GLY A 46 11.64 -8.82 -4.84
C GLY A 46 12.60 -8.55 -6.01
N PRO A 47 13.82 -8.11 -5.69
CA PRO A 47 14.79 -7.64 -6.67
C PRO A 47 14.99 -8.66 -7.79
N LYS A 48 14.74 -8.23 -9.03
CA LYS A 48 14.98 -9.03 -10.22
C LYS A 48 16.31 -8.59 -10.83
N ALA A 49 17.09 -9.54 -11.32
CA ALA A 49 18.30 -9.25 -12.06
C ALA A 49 17.96 -8.45 -13.34
N GLY A 50 18.81 -7.46 -13.62
CA GLY A 50 18.67 -6.58 -14.76
C GLY A 50 18.06 -5.23 -14.40
N THR A 51 18.53 -4.21 -15.08
CA THR A 51 18.07 -2.83 -14.94
C THR A 51 17.15 -2.51 -16.12
N LYS A 52 16.09 -1.73 -15.88
CA LYS A 52 15.22 -1.28 -16.98
C LYS A 52 16.03 -0.42 -17.97
N LYS A 53 15.60 -0.43 -19.23
CA LYS A 53 16.18 0.45 -20.25
C LYS A 53 16.05 1.90 -19.77
N ASN A 54 17.14 2.67 -19.85
CA ASN A 54 17.26 4.06 -19.37
C ASN A 54 17.35 4.27 -17.85
N GLU A 55 17.57 3.22 -17.06
CA GLU A 55 17.82 3.34 -15.62
C GLU A 55 19.31 3.14 -15.29
N ASN A 56 19.79 3.72 -14.18
CA ASN A 56 21.18 3.58 -13.76
C ASN A 56 21.47 2.14 -13.29
N PRO A 57 22.41 1.40 -13.92
CA PRO A 57 22.72 0.01 -13.57
C PRO A 57 23.39 -0.17 -12.20
N GLU A 58 23.96 0.89 -11.62
CA GLU A 58 24.62 0.84 -10.31
C GLU A 58 23.64 0.96 -9.13
N LYS A 59 22.35 1.18 -9.41
CA LYS A 59 21.32 1.39 -8.39
C LYS A 59 20.15 0.43 -8.56
N ALA A 60 19.46 0.15 -7.47
CA ALA A 60 18.18 -0.57 -7.52
C ALA A 60 17.09 0.35 -8.10
N CYS A 61 16.29 -0.19 -9.02
CA CYS A 61 15.12 0.49 -9.58
C CYS A 61 13.84 -0.05 -8.92
N VAL A 62 12.91 0.83 -8.58
CA VAL A 62 11.61 0.48 -7.98
C VAL A 62 10.50 0.84 -8.95
N GLU A 63 9.71 -0.16 -9.34
CA GLU A 63 8.50 0.05 -10.15
C GLU A 63 7.26 0.03 -9.26
N VAL A 64 6.38 1.01 -9.46
CA VAL A 64 5.13 1.13 -8.73
C VAL A 64 3.97 1.17 -9.73
N ILE A 65 3.04 0.23 -9.58
CA ILE A 65 1.80 0.21 -10.36
C ILE A 65 0.63 0.25 -9.38
N TRP A 66 -0.18 1.29 -9.48
CA TRP A 66 -1.41 1.41 -8.71
C TRP A 66 -2.59 0.84 -9.51
N LYS A 67 -3.41 0.02 -8.87
CA LYS A 67 -4.62 -0.56 -9.47
C LYS A 67 -5.85 -0.16 -8.66
N PRO A 68 -6.90 0.39 -9.29
CA PRO A 68 -8.14 0.69 -8.59
C PRO A 68 -8.87 -0.61 -8.25
N LYS A 69 -9.82 -0.55 -7.32
CA LYS A 69 -10.67 -1.71 -6.98
C LYS A 69 -11.46 -2.22 -8.19
N ARG A 70 -11.88 -1.32 -9.09
CA ARG A 70 -12.61 -1.60 -10.34
C ARG A 70 -12.24 -0.56 -11.39
N GLY A 71 -12.30 -0.95 -12.66
CA GLY A 71 -12.02 -0.08 -13.81
C GLY A 71 -10.54 0.03 -14.17
N GLN A 72 -10.25 0.84 -15.19
CA GLN A 72 -8.90 1.24 -15.59
C GLN A 72 -8.66 2.69 -15.15
N ILE A 73 -7.40 3.02 -14.85
CA ILE A 73 -6.97 4.41 -14.65
C ILE A 73 -6.39 4.84 -15.99
N ASP A 74 -7.06 5.80 -16.62
CA ASP A 74 -6.60 6.46 -17.85
C ASP A 74 -5.55 7.53 -17.53
#